data_AF-A0A939FG39-F1
#
_entry.id   AF-A0A939FG39-F1
#
_cell.length_a   1.000
_cell.length_b   1.000
_cell.length_c   1.000
_cell.angle_alpha   90.00
_cell.angle_beta   90.00
_cell.angle_gamma   90.00
#
_symmetry.space_group_name_H-M   'P 1'
#
loop_
_entity.id
_entity.type
_entity.pdbx_description
1 polymer ?
#
loop_
_entity_poly.entity_id
_entity_poly.type
_entity_poly.pdbx_seq_one_letter_code
_entity_poly.pdbx_strand_id
1 'polypeptide(L)' 'KYTFRHLRLNGHSTVKVHTGSGRDTRHDVYQDRRDHIWDNRSDRATLSDRRGSVVDTESWGRGRDRDRGDDRGHDRD' A
#
# COMPACT_ATOMS: atom_id res chain seq x y z
N LYS A 1 4.90 8.93 0.64
CA LYS A 1 5.43 7.88 -0.24
C LYS A 1 6.43 7.03 0.54
N TYR A 2 6.30 5.72 0.47
CA TYR A 2 7.21 4.73 1.05
C TYR A 2 7.60 3.75 -0.05
N THR A 3 8.84 3.28 -0.04
CA THR A 3 9.35 2.34 -1.03
C THR A 3 9.93 1.15 -0.30
N PHE A 4 9.38 -0.03 -0.59
CA PHE A 4 9.92 -1.28 -0.08
C PHE A 4 11.37 -1.45 -0.53
N ARG A 5 12.27 -1.70 0.42
CA ARG A 5 13.68 -1.98 0.12
C ARG A 5 13.85 -3.47 -0.14
N HIS A 6 14.19 -4.24 0.89
CA HIS A 6 14.52 -5.66 0.76
C HIS A 6 13.32 -6.57 1.06
N LEU A 7 12.13 -6.21 0.55
CA LEU A 7 10.94 -7.00 0.79
C LEU A 7 10.69 -7.98 -0.36
N ARG A 8 10.62 -9.27 -0.05
CA ARG A 8 10.17 -10.31 -0.96
C ARG A 8 8.95 -11.00 -0.36
N LEU A 9 7.82 -10.88 -1.03
CA LEU A 9 6.59 -11.60 -0.72
C LEU A 9 6.58 -12.90 -1.54
N ASN A 10 6.61 -14.03 -0.86
CA ASN A 10 6.39 -15.32 -1.51
C ASN A 10 4.88 -15.48 -1.79
N GLY A 11 4.51 -16.43 -2.66
CA GLY A 11 3.11 -16.79 -2.88
C GLY A 11 2.39 -17.05 -1.55
N HIS A 12 1.16 -16.57 -1.42
CA HIS A 12 0.32 -16.70 -0.21
C HIS A 12 0.94 -16.14 1.07
N SER A 13 1.97 -15.30 0.98
CA SER A 13 2.56 -14.63 2.14
C SER A 13 1.95 -13.26 2.35
N THR A 14 1.97 -12.80 3.61
CA THR A 14 1.51 -11.47 3.99
C THR A 14 2.61 -10.72 4.71
N VAL A 15 2.70 -9.42 4.44
CA VAL A 15 3.55 -8.46 5.16
C VAL A 15 2.67 -7.30 5.60
N LYS A 16 2.88 -6.84 6.83
CA LYS A 16 2.25 -5.66 7.40
C LYS A 16 3.21 -4.48 7.32
N VAL A 17 2.71 -3.35 6.85
CA VAL A 17 3.48 -2.10 6.79
C VAL A 17 3.00 -1.21 7.93
N HIS A 18 3.91 -0.89 8.83
CA HIS A 18 3.68 0.02 9.95
C HIS A 18 4.19 1.40 9.57
N THR A 19 3.39 2.43 9.78
CA THR A 19 3.83 3.82 9.53
C THR A 19 4.86 4.30 10.55
N GLY A 20 4.79 3.80 11.77
CA GLY A 20 5.71 4.14 12.85
C GLY A 20 7.13 3.59 12.67
N SER A 21 7.96 3.80 13.69
CA SER A 21 9.30 3.21 13.81
C SER A 21 9.26 1.81 14.41
N GLY A 22 10.16 0.94 13.97
CA GLY A 22 10.31 -0.40 14.50
C GLY A 22 11.40 -1.16 13.74
N ARG A 23 11.53 -2.46 14.01
CA ARG A 23 12.55 -3.30 13.38
C ARG A 23 11.93 -4.17 12.31
N ASP A 24 12.40 -4.01 11.07
CA ASP A 24 11.96 -4.83 9.95
C ASP A 24 12.17 -6.34 10.21
N THR A 25 11.15 -7.11 9.88
CA THR A 25 11.11 -8.57 9.91
C THR A 25 10.63 -9.12 8.56
N ARG A 26 10.50 -10.45 8.46
CA ARG A 26 9.93 -11.08 7.26
C ARG A 26 8.44 -10.78 7.04
N HIS A 27 7.74 -10.33 8.08
CA HIS A 27 6.29 -10.13 8.07
C HIS A 27 5.89 -8.70 8.43
N ASP A 28 6.81 -7.89 8.95
CA ASP A 28 6.54 -6.55 9.42
C ASP A 28 7.63 -5.62 8.90
N VAL A 29 7.23 -4.52 8.26
CA VAL A 29 8.15 -3.49 7.81
C VAL A 29 7.69 -2.13 8.30
N TYR A 30 8.64 -1.25 8.58
CA TYR A 30 8.40 0.04 9.21
C TYR A 30 8.78 1.18 8.27
N GLN A 31 7.97 2.23 8.23
CA GLN A 31 8.27 3.42 7.40
C GLN A 31 9.20 4.42 8.11
N ASP A 32 9.55 4.15 9.37
CA ASP A 32 10.39 5.01 10.21
C ASP A 32 9.86 6.43 10.39
N ARG A 33 8.54 6.60 10.33
CA ARG A 33 7.90 7.91 10.53
C ARG A 33 7.51 8.09 11.99
N ARG A 34 7.59 9.34 12.45
CA ARG A 34 7.23 9.72 13.82
C ARG A 34 5.80 10.27 13.92
N ASP A 35 5.23 10.66 12.78
CA ASP A 35 3.93 11.30 12.70
C ASP A 35 2.84 10.31 12.34
N HIS A 36 1.64 10.55 12.87
CA HIS A 36 0.44 9.85 12.45
C HIS A 36 0.05 10.31 11.05
N ILE A 37 -0.05 9.37 10.13
CA ILE A 37 -0.30 9.65 8.69
C ILE A 37 -1.74 9.29 8.30
N TRP A 38 -2.35 8.37 9.06
CA TRP A 38 -3.70 7.89 8.81
C TRP A 38 -4.70 8.69 9.66
N ASP A 39 -5.76 9.17 9.03
CA ASP A 39 -6.97 9.68 9.67
C ASP A 39 -7.87 8.50 10.09
N ASN A 40 -8.52 8.66 11.25
CA ASN A 40 -9.51 7.72 11.75
C ASN A 40 -10.85 7.81 11.00
N ARG A 41 -11.05 8.81 10.13
CA ARG A 41 -12.30 9.03 9.39
C ARG A 41 -12.31 8.40 8.01
N SER A 42 -11.23 8.59 7.25
CA SER A 42 -11.09 8.04 5.90
C SER A 42 -9.68 8.19 5.37
N ASP A 43 -9.21 7.21 4.61
CA ASP A 43 -7.94 7.28 3.89
C ASP A 43 -7.91 6.34 2.68
N ARG A 44 -6.86 6.47 1.87
CA ARG A 44 -6.57 5.62 0.72
C ARG A 44 -5.10 5.21 0.68
N ALA A 45 -4.86 3.91 0.50
CA ALA A 45 -3.56 3.32 0.27
C ALA A 45 -3.47 2.84 -1.18
N THR A 46 -2.37 3.16 -1.86
CA THR A 46 -2.09 2.70 -3.23
C THR A 46 -0.79 1.91 -3.24
N LEU A 47 -0.85 0.69 -3.75
CA LEU A 47 0.30 -0.15 -4.02
C LEU A 47 0.70 0.03 -5.48
N SER A 48 1.96 0.36 -5.73
CA SER A 48 2.52 0.45 -7.08
C SER A 48 3.79 -0.39 -7.22
N ASP A 49 4.03 -0.85 -8.43
CA ASP A 49 5.24 -1.58 -8.77
C ASP A 49 6.46 -0.64 -8.90
N ARG A 50 7.64 -1.23 -9.12
CA ARG A 50 8.89 -0.46 -9.28
C ARG A 50 8.90 0.47 -10.51
N ARG A 51 8.04 0.22 -11.50
CA ARG A 51 7.91 1.02 -12.73
C ARG A 51 6.92 2.17 -12.53
N GLY A 52 6.19 2.19 -11.41
CA GLY A 52 5.21 3.19 -11.05
C GLY A 52 3.78 2.82 -11.42
N SER A 53 3.54 1.63 -11.97
CA SER A 53 2.20 1.15 -12.30
C SER A 53 1.44 0.78 -11.03
N VAL A 54 0.19 1.19 -10.91
CA VAL A 54 -0.67 0.83 -9.77
C VAL A 54 -1.02 -0.65 -9.88
N VAL A 55 -0.71 -1.39 -8.81
CA VAL A 55 -1.05 -2.81 -8.64
C VAL A 55 -2.38 -2.94 -7.92
N ASP A 56 -2.61 -2.11 -6.90
CA ASP A 56 -3.79 -2.17 -6.06
C ASP A 56 -4.09 -0.82 -5.39
N THR A 57 -5.34 -0.59 -5.01
CA THR A 57 -5.76 0.59 -4.25
C THR A 57 -6.90 0.24 -3.31
N GLU A 58 -6.72 0.57 -2.03
CA GLU A 58 -7.68 0.28 -0.97
C GLU A 58 -8.00 1.57 -0.19
N SER A 59 -9.27 1.76 0.14
CA SER A 59 -9.74 2.93 0.89
C SER A 59 -10.72 2.54 1.99
N TRP A 60 -10.76 3.34 3.06
CA TRP A 60 -11.71 3.17 4.14
C TRP A 60 -12.35 4.50 4.53
N GLY A 61 -13.51 4.44 5.18
CA GLY A 61 -14.25 5.60 5.70
C GLY A 61 -15.76 5.51 5.48
N ARG A 62 -16.52 6.49 6.02
CA ARG A 62 -18.00 6.55 5.88
C ARG A 62 -18.40 6.87 4.44
N GLY A 63 -18.43 5.84 3.62
CA GLY A 63 -18.76 5.90 2.20
C GLY A 63 -18.17 4.68 1.52
N ARG A 64 -18.68 3.50 1.87
CA ARG A 64 -18.31 2.27 1.16
C ARG A 64 -18.59 2.46 -0.34
N ASP A 65 -17.63 2.04 -1.17
CA ASP A 65 -17.84 1.53 -2.54
C ASP A 65 -18.20 2.53 -3.66
N ARG A 66 -17.31 3.47 -4.05
CA ARG A 66 -17.47 4.16 -5.35
C ARG A 66 -16.24 4.35 -6.24
N ASP A 67 -15.07 3.82 -5.90
CA ASP A 67 -13.90 3.92 -6.79
C ASP A 67 -13.37 2.55 -7.25
N ARG A 68 -14.30 1.65 -7.63
CA ARG A 68 -13.98 0.64 -8.65
C ARG A 68 -13.93 1.33 -10.02
N GLY A 69 -12.82 1.99 -10.30
CA GLY A 69 -12.38 2.29 -11.67
C GLY A 69 -10.99 1.68 -11.79
N ASP A 70 -10.84 0.46 -12.29
CA ASP A 70 -10.61 0.21 -13.72
C ASP A 70 -9.60 1.20 -14.33
N ASP A 71 -8.34 1.13 -13.88
CA ASP A 71 -7.18 1.55 -14.69
C ASP A 71 -6.57 0.32 -15.41
N ARG A 72 -7.43 -0.56 -15.95
CA ARG A 72 -7.03 -1.56 -16.95
C ARG A 72 -6.81 -0.88 -18.30
N GLY A 73 -5.76 -0.09 -18.40
CA GLY A 73 -5.20 0.35 -19.68
C GLY A 73 -4.39 -0.77 -20.33
N HIS A 74 -5.09 -1.73 -20.94
CA HIS A 74 -4.50 -2.60 -21.96
C HIS A 74 -4.43 -1.82 -23.27
N ASP A 75 -3.46 -0.90 -23.38
CA ASP A 75 -3.10 -0.33 -24.68
C ASP A 75 -1.98 -1.19 -25.27
N ARG A 76 -2.42 -2.19 -26.05
CA ARG A 76 -1.63 -2.72 -27.17
C ARG A 76 -1.96 -1.85 -28.38
N ASP A 77 -0.95 -1.20 -28.93
CA ASP A 77 -0.56 -1.22 -30.34
C ASP A 77 0.82 -0.56 -30.50
#